data_AF-A0A7S3U720-F1
#
_entry.id   AF-A0A7S3U720-F1
#
_cell.length_a   1.000
_cell.length_b   1.000
_cell.length_c   1.000
_cell.angle_alpha   90.00
_cell.angle_beta   90.00
_cell.angle_gamma   90.00
#
_symmetry.space_group_name_H-M   'P 1'
#
loop_
_entity.id
_entity.type
_entity.pdbx_description
1 polymer ?
#
loop_
_entity_poly.entity_id
_entity_poly.type
_entity_poly.pdbx_seq_one_letter_code
_entity_poly.pdbx_strand_id
1 'polypeptide(L)'
;GKAVSPEYAGDLDPDMAYLFQEPETLDCAVVFRGTDDISDAMADISITPSLYCGLGDDEDLQNQLYPQKIKPGNSLVHIGFRDELRQIVRTESFHKNIRDKLPKCRRVFVSGHSLGGAEAELF
;
A
#
# COMPACT_ATOMS: atom_id res chain seq x y z
N GLY A 1 20.74 21.54 11.07
CA GLY A 1 20.17 20.92 12.29
C GLY A 1 20.55 19.47 12.30
N LYS A 2 20.91 18.91 13.46
CA LYS A 2 21.53 17.58 13.62
C LYS A 2 20.69 16.47 12.97
N ALA A 3 21.34 15.68 12.11
CA ALA A 3 20.86 14.37 11.71
C ALA A 3 20.78 13.46 12.95
N VAL A 4 19.66 12.76 13.11
CA VAL A 4 19.46 11.79 14.18
C VAL A 4 20.30 10.54 13.86
N SER A 5 21.04 10.05 14.86
CA SER A 5 21.98 8.92 14.78
C SER A 5 21.29 7.56 14.63
N PRO A 6 21.94 6.57 13.99
CA PRO A 6 21.33 5.31 13.55
C PRO A 6 21.24 4.22 14.65
N GLU A 7 21.04 4.60 15.91
CA GLU A 7 21.15 3.67 17.06
C GLU A 7 19.82 2.99 17.47
N TYR A 8 18.85 2.90 16.53
CA TYR A 8 17.59 2.18 16.70
C TYR A 8 17.40 1.06 15.66
N ALA A 9 18.48 0.42 15.22
CA ALA A 9 18.43 -0.84 14.49
C ALA A 9 18.24 -2.03 15.45
N GLY A 10 17.27 -1.92 16.36
CA GLY A 10 16.86 -3.00 17.25
C GLY A 10 15.79 -3.82 16.55
N ASP A 11 16.10 -5.10 16.29
CA ASP A 11 15.20 -6.14 15.77
C ASP A 11 14.39 -5.73 14.53
N LEU A 12 14.99 -5.98 13.35
CA LEU A 12 14.35 -5.81 12.05
C LEU A 12 13.09 -6.69 11.94
N ASP A 13 11.95 -6.19 12.43
CA ASP A 13 10.72 -6.37 11.69
C ASP A 13 10.87 -5.45 10.46
N PRO A 14 11.04 -5.98 9.24
CA PRO A 14 11.20 -5.12 8.08
C PRO A 14 9.86 -4.42 7.83
N ASP A 15 9.62 -3.29 8.51
CA ASP A 15 8.42 -2.47 8.33
C ASP A 15 8.17 -2.30 6.82
N MET A 16 7.05 -2.85 6.34
CA MET A 16 6.71 -2.83 4.92
C MET A 16 6.21 -1.45 4.45
N ALA A 17 6.03 -0.52 5.39
CA ALA A 17 5.67 0.85 5.12
C ALA A 17 6.31 1.81 6.12
N TYR A 18 6.58 3.04 5.69
CA TYR A 18 7.18 4.09 6.50
C TYR A 18 6.38 5.38 6.41
N LEU A 19 6.37 6.17 7.49
CA LEU A 19 5.82 7.53 7.51
C LEU A 19 6.93 8.54 7.80
N PHE A 20 7.16 9.44 6.86
CA PHE A 20 8.02 10.61 7.03
C PHE A 20 7.15 11.85 7.18
N GLN A 21 7.55 12.79 8.02
CA GLN A 21 6.90 14.09 8.16
C GLN A 21 7.94 15.19 8.06
N GLU A 22 7.67 16.18 7.20
CA GLU A 22 8.46 17.40 7.12
C GLU A 22 8.06 18.34 8.28
N PRO A 23 9.02 18.77 9.12
CA PRO A 23 8.72 19.42 10.40
C PRO A 23 8.13 20.84 10.30
N GLU A 24 8.35 21.58 9.20
CA GLU A 24 7.89 22.96 9.08
C GLU A 24 6.48 23.07 8.47
N THR A 25 6.23 22.28 7.43
CA THR A 25 5.02 22.23 6.63
C THR A 25 4.02 21.20 7.14
N LEU A 26 4.49 20.21 7.91
CA LEU A 26 3.73 19.04 8.33
C LEU A 26 3.23 18.17 7.16
N ASP A 27 3.83 18.32 5.97
CA ASP A 27 3.59 17.41 4.86
C ASP A 27 4.21 16.05 5.17
N CYS A 28 3.48 14.99 4.86
CA CYS A 28 3.89 13.63 5.15
C CYS A 28 4.05 12.81 3.88
N ALA A 29 4.95 11.84 3.92
CA ALA A 29 5.07 10.80 2.90
C ALA A 29 4.89 9.42 3.55
N VAL A 30 3.89 8.67 3.09
CA VAL A 30 3.76 7.23 3.35
C VAL A 30 4.47 6.50 2.20
N VAL A 31 5.46 5.69 2.54
CA VAL A 31 6.25 4.96 1.54
C VAL A 31 6.13 3.47 1.77
N PHE A 32 5.55 2.74 0.81
CA PHE A 32 5.47 1.28 0.82
C PHE A 32 6.72 0.67 0.20
N ARG A 33 7.29 -0.32 0.87
CA ARG A 33 8.49 -1.03 0.41
C ARG A 33 8.10 -2.01 -0.70
N GLY A 34 8.86 -2.02 -1.80
CA GLY A 34 8.77 -3.07 -2.80
C GLY A 34 9.54 -4.33 -2.39
N THR A 35 9.20 -5.47 -3.00
CA THR A 35 9.92 -6.74 -2.80
C THR A 35 11.35 -6.67 -3.33
N ASP A 36 12.28 -7.37 -2.67
CA ASP A 36 13.71 -7.38 -3.02
C ASP A 36 14.01 -8.09 -4.35
N ASP A 37 13.13 -9.00 -4.80
CA ASP A 37 13.22 -9.68 -6.10
C ASP A 37 11.98 -9.38 -6.97
N ILE A 38 12.15 -8.46 -7.92
CA ILE A 38 11.06 -7.98 -8.78
C ILE A 38 10.50 -9.05 -9.72
N SER A 39 11.32 -10.01 -10.17
CA SER A 39 10.86 -11.10 -11.02
C SER A 39 10.05 -12.13 -10.25
N ASP A 40 10.45 -12.40 -9.01
CA ASP A 40 9.78 -13.34 -8.13
C ASP A 40 8.46 -12.75 -7.64
N ALA A 41 8.46 -11.47 -7.26
CA ALA A 41 7.26 -10.73 -6.92
C ALA A 41 6.20 -10.79 -8.05
N MET A 42 6.58 -10.53 -9.30
CA MET A 42 5.60 -10.60 -10.40
C MET A 42 5.09 -12.02 -10.68
N ALA A 43 5.84 -13.06 -10.35
CA ALA A 43 5.42 -14.45 -10.51
C ALA A 43 4.50 -14.92 -9.39
N ASP A 44 4.76 -14.50 -8.15
CA ASP A 44 4.01 -14.89 -6.95
C ASP A 44 2.72 -14.09 -6.76
N ILE A 45 2.65 -12.87 -7.30
CA ILE A 45 1.46 -12.05 -7.19
C ILE A 45 0.38 -12.66 -8.12
N SER A 46 -0.65 -13.28 -7.52
CA SER A 46 -1.78 -13.87 -8.23
C SER A 46 -2.47 -12.83 -9.12
N ILE A 47 -2.42 -13.02 -10.44
CA ILE A 47 -3.00 -12.13 -11.47
C ILE A 47 -4.53 -12.13 -11.54
N THR A 48 -5.17 -12.74 -10.55
CA THR A 48 -6.63 -12.84 -10.51
C THR A 48 -7.21 -11.46 -10.14
N PRO A 49 -8.14 -10.92 -10.94
CA PRO A 49 -8.86 -9.72 -10.56
C PRO A 49 -9.66 -9.97 -9.28
N SER A 50 -9.84 -8.94 -8.46
CA SER A 50 -10.63 -9.05 -7.25
C SER A 50 -11.26 -7.74 -6.86
N LEU A 51 -12.22 -7.82 -5.95
CA LEU A 51 -12.92 -6.67 -5.43
C LEU A 51 -12.04 -5.89 -4.45
N TYR A 52 -12.11 -4.57 -4.60
CA TYR A 52 -11.62 -3.59 -3.66
C TYR A 52 -12.77 -2.69 -3.26
N CYS A 53 -12.83 -2.33 -1.98
CA CYS A 53 -13.91 -1.51 -1.44
C CYS A 53 -13.99 -0.19 -2.22
N GLY A 54 -15.18 0.16 -2.71
CA GLY A 54 -15.41 1.40 -3.45
C GLY A 54 -14.93 1.40 -4.90
N LEU A 55 -14.30 0.32 -5.39
CA LEU A 55 -13.89 0.20 -6.78
C LEU A 55 -14.73 -0.80 -7.57
N GLY A 56 -15.39 -1.77 -6.97
CA GLY A 56 -16.28 -2.68 -7.70
C GLY A 56 -17.25 -3.44 -6.80
N ASP A 57 -18.14 -4.24 -7.40
CA ASP A 57 -19.11 -5.07 -6.68
C ASP A 57 -19.19 -6.52 -7.18
N ASP A 58 -19.95 -7.36 -6.47
CA ASP A 58 -20.05 -8.80 -6.74
C ASP A 58 -20.48 -9.13 -8.18
N GLU A 59 -21.25 -8.25 -8.83
CA GLU A 59 -21.67 -8.43 -10.22
C GLU A 59 -20.49 -8.25 -11.19
N ASP A 60 -19.54 -7.37 -10.87
CA ASP A 60 -18.31 -7.17 -11.65
C ASP A 60 -17.38 -8.39 -11.53
N LEU A 61 -17.32 -9.02 -10.35
CA LEU A 61 -16.46 -10.18 -10.10
C LEU A 61 -16.96 -11.45 -10.81
N GLN A 62 -18.28 -11.66 -10.88
CA GLN A 62 -18.87 -12.85 -11.52
C GLN A 62 -18.67 -12.88 -13.05
N ASN A 63 -18.39 -11.75 -13.69
CA ASN A 63 -18.20 -11.63 -15.15
C ASN A 63 -16.74 -11.83 -15.60
N GLN A 64 -15.86 -12.39 -14.75
CA GLN A 64 -14.41 -12.53 -15.05
C GLN A 64 -14.06 -13.27 -16.36
N LEU A 65 -14.94 -14.15 -16.89
CA LEU A 65 -14.73 -14.83 -18.18
C LEU A 65 -15.08 -13.98 -19.41
N TYR A 66 -15.71 -12.81 -19.22
CA TYR A 66 -16.04 -11.85 -20.27
C TYR A 66 -15.77 -10.43 -19.76
N PRO A 67 -14.59 -9.82 -20.04
CA PRO A 67 -14.18 -8.51 -19.52
C PRO A 67 -15.07 -7.31 -19.96
N GLN A 68 -16.19 -7.58 -20.64
CA GLN A 68 -17.08 -6.60 -21.27
C GLN A 68 -18.23 -6.11 -20.38
N LYS A 69 -18.19 -6.30 -19.06
CA LYS A 69 -19.30 -5.86 -18.20
C LYS A 69 -18.91 -5.36 -16.81
N ILE A 70 -17.73 -4.74 -16.68
CA ILE A 70 -17.49 -3.88 -15.52
C ILE A 70 -18.38 -2.65 -15.65
N LYS A 71 -19.15 -2.33 -14.61
CA LYS A 71 -20.01 -1.14 -14.62
C LYS A 71 -19.18 0.13 -14.87
N PRO A 72 -19.68 1.12 -15.64
CA PRO A 72 -18.97 2.38 -15.80
C PRO A 72 -18.66 3.04 -14.44
N GLY A 73 -17.39 3.33 -14.20
CA GLY A 73 -16.91 3.86 -12.92
C GLY A 73 -16.39 2.81 -11.94
N ASN A 74 -16.63 1.52 -12.21
CA ASN A 74 -16.06 0.43 -11.44
C ASN A 74 -14.74 -0.07 -12.08
N SER A 75 -13.95 -0.78 -11.28
CA SER A 75 -12.67 -1.39 -11.60
C SER A 75 -12.40 -2.56 -10.65
N LEU A 76 -11.68 -3.55 -11.14
CA LEU A 76 -11.16 -4.65 -10.33
C LEU A 76 -9.67 -4.42 -10.06
N VAL A 77 -9.20 -4.86 -8.90
CA VAL A 77 -7.79 -4.75 -8.52
C VAL A 77 -7.12 -6.11 -8.58
N HIS A 78 -5.80 -6.12 -8.74
CA HIS A 78 -5.02 -7.33 -8.64
C HIS A 78 -5.13 -7.94 -7.23
N ILE A 79 -5.48 -9.22 -7.11
CA ILE A 79 -5.70 -9.83 -5.78
C ILE A 79 -4.44 -9.80 -4.92
N GLY A 80 -3.26 -10.05 -5.51
CA GLY A 80 -1.99 -10.00 -4.79
C GLY A 80 -1.69 -8.61 -4.21
N PHE A 81 -1.79 -7.52 -4.99
CA PHE A 81 -1.57 -6.16 -4.47
C PHE A 81 -2.53 -5.81 -3.33
N ARG A 82 -3.80 -6.19 -3.46
CA ARG A 82 -4.79 -5.99 -2.40
C ARG A 82 -4.42 -6.74 -1.13
N ASP A 83 -4.08 -8.01 -1.26
CA ASP A 83 -3.86 -8.86 -0.10
C ASP A 83 -2.53 -8.53 0.60
N GLU A 84 -1.49 -8.15 -0.14
CA GLU A 84 -0.26 -7.58 0.43
C GLU A 84 -0.52 -6.26 1.15
N LEU A 85 -1.18 -5.28 0.51
CA LEU A 85 -1.55 -4.04 1.20
C LEU A 85 -2.37 -4.30 2.46
N ARG A 86 -3.32 -5.24 2.41
CA ARG A 86 -4.14 -5.62 3.57
C ARG A 86 -3.32 -6.26 4.68
N GLN A 87 -2.31 -7.07 4.36
CA GLN A 87 -1.41 -7.61 5.36
C GLN A 87 -0.66 -6.49 6.08
N ILE A 88 -0.19 -5.48 5.33
CA ILE A 88 0.54 -4.32 5.88
C ILE A 88 -0.36 -3.45 6.76
N VAL A 89 -1.48 -2.95 6.21
CA VAL A 89 -2.31 -1.93 6.90
C VAL A 89 -3.08 -2.44 8.11
N ARG A 90 -3.14 -3.77 8.29
CA ARG A 90 -3.77 -4.42 9.45
C ARG A 90 -2.80 -4.70 10.59
N THR A 91 -1.49 -4.48 10.39
CA THR A 91 -0.50 -4.69 11.45
C THR A 91 -0.61 -3.62 12.54
N GLU A 92 -0.28 -4.00 13.78
CA GLU A 92 -0.17 -3.03 14.88
C GLU A 92 0.95 -2.03 14.65
N SER A 93 2.04 -2.42 13.97
CA SER A 93 3.12 -1.48 13.58
C SER A 93 2.56 -0.39 12.67
N PHE A 94 1.83 -0.75 11.61
CA PHE A 94 1.22 0.24 10.71
C PHE A 94 0.26 1.16 11.45
N HIS A 95 -0.59 0.60 12.32
CA HIS A 95 -1.52 1.41 13.12
C HIS A 95 -0.80 2.44 13.98
N LYS A 96 0.13 1.97 14.83
CA LYS A 96 0.86 2.79 15.80
C LYS A 96 1.80 3.79 15.13
N ASN A 97 2.48 3.38 14.06
CA ASN A 97 3.57 4.15 13.47
C ASN A 97 3.11 5.06 12.32
N ILE A 98 2.02 4.71 11.65
CA ILE A 98 1.51 5.42 10.47
C ILE A 98 0.09 5.92 10.72
N ARG A 99 -0.91 5.04 10.83
CA ARG A 99 -2.34 5.39 10.87
C ARG A 99 -2.66 6.44 11.94
N ASP A 100 -2.21 6.22 13.17
CA ASP A 100 -2.51 7.10 14.31
C ASP A 100 -1.82 8.47 14.20
N LYS A 101 -0.82 8.59 13.33
CA LYS A 101 -0.07 9.83 13.09
C LYS A 101 -0.56 10.58 11.87
N LEU A 102 -1.29 9.95 10.94
CA LEU A 102 -1.84 10.60 9.74
C LEU A 102 -2.67 11.87 10.04
N PRO A 103 -3.48 11.95 11.10
CA PRO A 103 -4.21 13.18 11.42
C PRO A 103 -3.31 14.38 11.76
N LYS A 104 -2.02 14.16 12.01
CA LYS A 104 -1.03 15.22 12.27
C LYS A 104 -0.41 15.76 10.98
N CYS A 105 -0.73 15.17 9.83
CA CYS A 105 -0.22 15.56 8.53
C CYS A 105 -1.11 16.63 7.91
N ARG A 106 -0.49 17.71 7.39
CA ARG A 106 -1.20 18.72 6.60
C ARG A 106 -1.63 18.16 5.25
N ARG A 107 -0.77 17.35 4.64
CA ARG A 107 -0.97 16.65 3.37
C ARG A 107 -0.25 15.31 3.45
N VAL A 108 -0.77 14.30 2.75
CA VAL A 108 -0.13 12.99 2.65
C VAL A 108 0.19 12.72 1.19
N PHE A 109 1.45 12.43 0.91
CA PHE A 109 1.92 11.83 -0.33
C PHE A 109 2.07 10.33 -0.09
N VAL A 110 1.67 9.52 -1.06
CA VAL A 110 1.80 8.06 -0.98
C VAL A 110 2.66 7.63 -2.16
N SER A 111 3.66 6.79 -1.91
CA SER A 111 4.59 6.36 -2.95
C SER A 111 5.20 5.00 -2.61
N GLY A 112 5.85 4.41 -3.60
CA GLY A 112 6.57 3.15 -3.47
C GLY A 112 7.12 2.74 -4.84
N HIS A 113 8.00 1.75 -4.84
CA HIS A 113 8.56 1.20 -6.08
C HIS A 113 8.07 -0.24 -6.28
N SER A 114 7.84 -0.63 -7.54
CA SER A 114 7.36 -1.97 -7.89
C SER A 114 6.07 -2.33 -7.15
N LEU A 115 6.03 -3.45 -6.39
CA LEU A 115 4.90 -3.83 -5.54
C LEU A 115 4.45 -2.68 -4.62
N GLY A 116 5.38 -2.00 -3.95
CA GLY A 116 5.05 -0.87 -3.09
C GLY A 116 4.42 0.31 -3.84
N GLY A 117 4.71 0.45 -5.13
CA GLY A 117 4.02 1.43 -5.99
C GLY A 117 2.57 1.04 -6.25
N ALA A 118 2.31 -0.25 -6.51
CA ALA A 118 0.95 -0.75 -6.67
C ALA A 118 0.13 -0.67 -5.37
N GLU A 119 0.76 -0.92 -4.23
CA GLU A 119 0.14 -0.73 -2.91
C GLU A 119 -0.16 0.73 -2.61
N ALA A 120 0.75 1.64 -2.99
CA ALA A 120 0.57 3.08 -2.84
C ALA A 120 -0.65 3.61 -3.62
N GLU A 121 -0.96 3.05 -4.79
CA GLU A 121 -2.15 3.43 -5.57
C GLU A 121 -3.47 2.93 -4.95
N LEU A 122 -3.41 1.90 -4.11
CA LEU A 122 -4.59 1.32 -3.46
C LEU A 122 -4.87 1.90 -2.05
N PHE A 123 -3.91 2.63 -1.47
CA PHE A 123 -3.99 3.20 -0.12
C PHE A 123 -4.68 4.57 -0.10
#